data_AF-A0A3D2J280-F1
#
_entry.id   AF-A0A3D2J280-F1
#
_cell.length_a   1.000
_cell.length_b   1.000
_cell.length_c   1.000
_cell.angle_alpha   90.00
_cell.angle_beta   90.00
_cell.angle_gamma   90.00
#
_symmetry.space_group_name_H-M   'P 1'
#
loop_
_entity.id
_entity.type
_entity.pdbx_description
1 polymer ?
#
loop_
_entity_poly.entity_id
_entity_poly.type
_entity_poly.pdbx_seq_one_letter_code
_entity_poly.pdbx_strand_id
1 'polypeptide(L)'
;MSQHPHTNSAAVYEDFMHGVGKRWTETTYGNGTLQVVDGTLRMGFGMAQEGYYTDAQIDDYAGLVRASFPWRPPLKMEVRARSSHSSAISVRDDEDTSVLRGTAGFGFWNYPFSVRGDILMLPEAVWFFYASPPSNMALVPGVPGWGWKAQVVHSMRVGAVASVIPTALATGWGRLTGETRP
;
A
#
# COMPACT_ATOMS: atom_id res chain seq x y z
N MET A 1 -33.53 -20.35 -0.85
CA MET A 1 -32.50 -20.01 -1.85
C MET A 1 -32.43 -18.50 -1.95
N SER A 2 -31.58 -17.87 -1.13
CA SER A 2 -31.46 -16.41 -1.07
C SER A 2 -30.50 -15.98 -2.17
N GLN A 3 -30.99 -15.25 -3.17
CA GLN A 3 -30.13 -14.60 -4.15
C GLN A 3 -29.48 -13.40 -3.46
N HIS A 4 -28.20 -13.54 -3.09
CA HIS A 4 -27.40 -12.38 -2.75
C HIS A 4 -27.24 -11.53 -4.01
N PRO A 5 -27.47 -10.21 -3.94
CA PRO A 5 -27.18 -9.34 -5.07
C PRO A 5 -25.67 -9.32 -5.23
N HIS A 6 -25.17 -9.96 -6.28
CA HIS A 6 -23.87 -9.64 -6.84
C HIS A 6 -23.94 -8.16 -7.22
N THR A 7 -23.44 -7.29 -6.34
CA THR A 7 -23.23 -5.89 -6.66
C THR A 7 -22.25 -5.86 -7.82
N ASN A 8 -22.81 -5.70 -9.01
CA ASN A 8 -22.13 -5.60 -10.27
C ASN A 8 -21.35 -4.27 -10.22
N SER A 9 -20.13 -4.30 -9.68
CA SER A 9 -19.23 -3.16 -9.80
C SER A 9 -18.95 -3.01 -11.29
N ALA A 10 -19.65 -2.06 -11.92
CA ALA A 10 -19.46 -1.71 -13.31
C ALA A 10 -17.98 -1.46 -13.56
N ALA A 11 -17.49 -1.84 -14.74
CA ALA A 11 -16.12 -1.55 -15.12
C ALA A 11 -15.83 -0.05 -14.95
N VAL A 12 -14.74 0.26 -14.25
CA VAL A 12 -14.30 1.63 -14.02
C VAL A 12 -13.16 1.92 -14.98
N TYR A 13 -13.30 3.03 -15.69
CA TYR A 13 -12.29 3.55 -16.61
C TYR A 13 -11.98 4.97 -16.20
N GLU A 14 -10.69 5.28 -16.10
CA GLU A 14 -10.19 6.62 -15.80
C GLU A 14 -9.04 6.92 -16.76
N ASP A 15 -9.18 8.00 -17.54
CA ASP A 15 -8.20 8.45 -18.51
C ASP A 15 -7.65 9.84 -18.17
N PHE A 16 -8.15 10.47 -17.09
CA PHE A 16 -7.78 11.79 -16.61
C PHE A 16 -7.89 12.92 -17.66
N MET A 17 -8.58 12.71 -18.78
CA MET A 17 -8.69 13.73 -19.85
C MET A 17 -9.51 14.94 -19.39
N HIS A 18 -10.39 14.74 -18.42
CA HIS A 18 -11.30 15.75 -17.89
C HIS A 18 -11.09 16.02 -16.40
N GLY A 19 -9.88 15.73 -15.89
CA GLY A 19 -9.59 15.76 -14.47
C GLY A 19 -9.76 14.40 -13.79
N VAL A 20 -9.67 14.37 -12.46
CA VAL A 20 -9.92 13.17 -11.67
C VAL A 20 -11.43 12.93 -11.57
N GLY A 21 -11.89 11.72 -11.92
CA GLY A 21 -13.31 11.38 -11.86
C GLY A 21 -13.87 11.42 -10.44
N LYS A 22 -15.15 11.79 -10.31
CA LYS A 22 -15.86 11.97 -9.01
C LYS A 22 -15.90 10.73 -8.10
N ARG A 23 -15.58 9.56 -8.63
CA ARG A 23 -15.49 8.31 -7.86
C ARG A 23 -14.30 8.32 -6.92
N TRP A 24 -13.20 8.95 -7.33
CA TRP A 24 -11.97 8.96 -6.59
C TRP A 24 -12.04 10.01 -5.48
N THR A 25 -11.53 9.63 -4.32
CA THR A 25 -11.17 10.56 -3.27
C THR A 25 -9.71 10.95 -3.49
N GLU A 26 -9.48 12.25 -3.64
CA GLU A 26 -8.15 12.84 -3.72
C GLU A 26 -7.66 13.17 -2.30
N THR A 27 -6.51 12.61 -1.93
CA THR A 27 -5.88 12.85 -0.63
C THR A 27 -4.49 13.43 -0.84
N THR A 28 -4.25 14.59 -0.23
CA THR A 28 -2.92 15.20 -0.14
C THR A 28 -2.61 15.55 1.31
N TYR A 29 -1.52 15.01 1.85
CA TYR A 29 -0.98 15.38 3.15
C TYR A 29 0.39 16.04 3.00
N GLY A 30 0.71 16.98 3.89
CA GLY A 30 1.96 17.73 3.83
C GLY A 30 2.09 18.49 2.51
N ASN A 31 3.21 18.30 1.81
CA ASN A 31 3.48 18.93 0.51
C ASN A 31 3.12 18.02 -0.69
N GLY A 32 2.19 17.08 -0.50
CA GLY A 32 1.67 16.25 -1.57
C GLY A 32 0.90 17.05 -2.63
N THR A 33 1.05 16.66 -3.88
CA THR A 33 0.42 17.32 -5.03
C THR A 33 -0.18 16.30 -5.98
N LEU A 34 -1.39 16.60 -6.43
CA LEU A 34 -2.08 15.91 -7.52
C LEU A 34 -2.29 16.91 -8.64
N GLN A 35 -1.81 16.60 -9.85
CA GLN A 35 -1.95 17.47 -11.00
C GLN A 35 -2.27 16.66 -12.25
N VAL A 36 -3.40 16.95 -12.87
CA VAL A 36 -3.74 16.39 -14.17
C VAL A 36 -3.08 17.20 -15.28
N VAL A 37 -2.27 16.55 -16.11
CA VAL A 37 -1.59 17.14 -17.26
C VAL A 37 -1.66 16.16 -18.42
N ASP A 38 -2.22 16.58 -19.55
CA ASP A 38 -2.31 15.81 -20.80
C ASP A 38 -2.85 14.37 -20.62
N GLY A 39 -3.97 14.21 -19.90
CA GLY A 39 -4.57 12.90 -19.65
C GLY A 39 -3.74 12.01 -18.71
N THR A 40 -2.87 12.60 -17.89
CA THR A 40 -2.07 11.89 -16.89
C THR A 40 -2.22 12.56 -15.53
N LEU A 41 -2.60 11.80 -14.51
CA LEU A 41 -2.48 12.24 -13.14
C LEU A 41 -1.01 12.15 -12.69
N ARG A 42 -0.39 13.30 -12.44
CA ARG A 42 0.93 13.42 -11.81
C ARG A 42 0.74 13.49 -10.31
N MET A 43 1.43 12.58 -9.61
CA MET A 43 1.41 12.47 -8.16
C MET A 43 2.84 12.65 -7.66
N GLY A 44 3.02 13.41 -6.59
CA GLY A 44 4.35 13.65 -6.03
C GLY A 44 4.32 14.67 -4.90
N PHE A 45 5.50 15.07 -4.46
CA PHE A 45 5.68 16.14 -3.48
C PHE A 45 7.03 16.83 -3.72
N GLY A 46 7.11 18.12 -3.41
CA GLY A 46 8.36 18.88 -3.58
C GLY A 46 9.37 18.67 -2.45
N MET A 47 8.87 18.43 -1.23
CA MET A 47 9.68 18.23 -0.03
C MET A 47 8.93 17.34 0.97
N ALA A 48 9.66 16.44 1.63
CA ALA A 48 9.18 15.75 2.82
C ALA A 48 10.02 16.21 4.01
N GLN A 49 9.40 16.28 5.19
CA GLN A 49 10.07 16.67 6.43
C GLN A 49 10.14 15.47 7.37
N GLU A 50 11.29 15.27 8.02
CA GLU A 50 11.44 14.24 9.04
C GLU A 50 10.37 14.37 10.13
N GLY A 51 9.73 13.26 10.49
CA GLY A 51 8.64 13.23 11.48
C GLY A 51 7.27 13.63 10.94
N TYR A 52 7.16 14.06 9.67
CA TYR A 52 5.89 14.46 9.06
C TYR A 52 5.55 13.60 7.85
N TYR A 53 4.35 13.04 7.85
CA TYR A 53 3.83 12.28 6.73
C TYR A 53 3.47 13.20 5.55
N THR A 54 3.93 12.84 4.35
CA THR A 54 3.61 13.52 3.09
C THR A 54 3.06 12.49 2.13
N ASP A 55 1.94 12.80 1.49
CA ASP A 55 1.22 11.85 0.65
C ASP A 55 0.46 12.55 -0.47
N ALA A 56 0.40 11.89 -1.62
CA ALA A 56 -0.44 12.27 -2.75
C ALA A 56 -1.05 10.98 -3.29
N GLN A 57 -2.33 10.80 -3.05
CA GLN A 57 -3.05 9.54 -3.29
C GLN A 57 -4.42 9.82 -3.92
N ILE A 58 -4.86 8.89 -4.77
CA ILE A 58 -6.28 8.72 -5.08
C ILE A 58 -6.72 7.33 -4.63
N ASP A 59 -7.95 7.22 -4.13
CA ASP A 59 -8.55 5.95 -3.78
C ASP A 59 -10.07 5.98 -3.96
N ASP A 60 -10.73 4.82 -3.95
CA ASP A 60 -12.19 4.71 -4.04
C ASP A 60 -12.81 4.02 -2.82
N TYR A 61 -12.12 4.08 -1.68
CA TYR A 61 -12.57 3.47 -0.42
C TYR A 61 -12.76 4.48 0.72
N ALA A 62 -12.19 5.68 0.62
CA ALA A 62 -12.32 6.71 1.64
C ALA A 62 -13.79 7.04 1.90
N GLY A 63 -14.14 7.19 3.18
CA GLY A 63 -15.51 7.39 3.64
C GLY A 63 -16.39 6.13 3.66
N LEU A 64 -15.91 4.99 3.13
CA LEU A 64 -16.65 3.73 3.18
C LEU A 64 -16.28 2.91 4.42
N VAL A 65 -17.27 2.20 4.95
CA VAL A 65 -17.00 1.08 5.86
C VAL A 65 -16.38 -0.08 5.08
N ARG A 66 -15.46 -0.84 5.68
CA ARG A 66 -14.74 -1.93 4.99
C ARG A 66 -15.64 -2.96 4.32
N ALA A 67 -16.78 -3.28 4.93
CA ALA A 67 -17.75 -4.21 4.36
C ALA A 67 -18.29 -3.73 2.99
N SER A 68 -18.25 -2.42 2.76
CA SER A 68 -18.73 -1.72 1.56
C SER A 68 -17.62 -1.38 0.57
N PHE A 69 -16.39 -1.89 0.75
CA PHE A 69 -15.34 -1.72 -0.26
C PHE A 69 -15.80 -2.33 -1.60
N PRO A 70 -15.61 -1.62 -2.72
CA PRO A 70 -16.35 -1.89 -3.96
C PRO A 70 -15.82 -3.10 -4.74
N TRP A 71 -14.61 -3.58 -4.43
CA TRP A 71 -13.91 -4.56 -5.25
C TRP A 71 -13.97 -5.96 -4.64
N ARG A 72 -14.44 -6.92 -5.44
CA ARG A 72 -14.50 -8.36 -5.08
C ARG A 72 -14.01 -9.18 -6.27
N PRO A 73 -13.26 -10.27 -6.04
CA PRO A 73 -12.85 -11.18 -7.12
C PRO A 73 -14.06 -11.95 -7.69
N PRO A 74 -13.99 -12.41 -8.96
CA PRO A 74 -12.91 -12.16 -9.91
C PRO A 74 -12.93 -10.72 -10.45
N LEU A 75 -11.75 -10.12 -10.62
CA LEU A 75 -11.59 -8.76 -11.13
C LEU A 75 -10.32 -8.63 -11.98
N LYS A 76 -10.28 -7.63 -12.85
CA LYS A 76 -9.08 -7.22 -13.60
C LYS A 76 -8.78 -5.76 -13.30
N MET A 77 -7.51 -5.46 -13.03
CA MET A 77 -6.99 -4.10 -12.95
C MET A 77 -5.93 -3.92 -14.03
N GLU A 78 -5.98 -2.80 -14.74
CA GLU A 78 -4.98 -2.40 -15.71
C GLU A 78 -4.59 -0.95 -15.41
N VAL A 79 -3.30 -0.73 -15.17
CA VAL A 79 -2.74 0.59 -14.84
C VAL A 79 -1.53 0.81 -15.72
N ARG A 80 -1.48 1.97 -16.38
CA ARG A 80 -0.29 2.46 -17.07
C ARG A 80 0.31 3.58 -16.25
N ALA A 81 1.46 3.33 -15.65
CA ALA A 81 2.18 4.29 -14.83
C ALA A 81 3.67 4.32 -15.19
N ARG A 82 4.34 5.42 -14.83
CA ARG A 82 5.80 5.55 -14.87
C ARG A 82 6.27 6.39 -13.71
N SER A 83 7.49 6.15 -13.24
CA SER A 83 8.17 7.04 -12.31
C SER A 83 8.84 8.18 -13.07
N SER A 84 8.93 9.36 -12.46
CA SER A 84 9.71 10.48 -13.00
C SER A 84 11.21 10.34 -12.75
N HIS A 85 11.60 9.52 -11.78
CA HIS A 85 12.99 9.24 -11.40
C HIS A 85 13.27 7.74 -11.48
N SER A 86 14.54 7.35 -11.60
CA SER A 86 14.95 5.95 -11.57
C SER A 86 14.76 5.34 -10.18
N SER A 87 14.64 4.00 -10.13
CA SER A 87 14.76 3.30 -8.85
C SER A 87 16.16 3.50 -8.28
N ALA A 88 16.25 3.68 -6.96
CA ALA A 88 17.51 3.52 -6.22
C ALA A 88 18.19 2.19 -6.59
N ILE A 89 19.52 2.21 -6.61
CA ILE A 89 20.37 1.04 -6.93
C ILE A 89 21.32 0.70 -5.78
N SER A 90 21.48 1.59 -4.80
CA SER A 90 22.33 1.38 -3.64
C SER A 90 21.70 1.98 -2.38
N VAL A 91 22.16 1.53 -1.21
CA VAL A 91 21.69 2.08 0.08
C VAL A 91 22.27 3.49 0.35
N ARG A 92 23.28 3.92 -0.43
CA ARG A 92 23.94 5.23 -0.27
C ARG A 92 23.21 6.37 -1.00
N ASP A 93 22.04 6.10 -1.55
CA ASP A 93 21.29 7.02 -2.41
C ASP A 93 20.35 7.94 -1.58
N ASP A 94 20.56 8.14 -0.27
CA ASP A 94 19.64 8.91 0.60
C ASP A 94 19.62 10.41 0.27
N GLU A 95 20.78 10.97 -0.04
CA GLU A 95 20.96 12.34 -0.53
C GLU A 95 20.78 12.48 -2.05
N ASP A 96 20.67 11.38 -2.79
CA ASP A 96 20.52 11.44 -4.25
C ASP A 96 19.08 11.82 -4.63
N THR A 97 18.91 13.04 -5.14
CA THR A 97 17.62 13.54 -5.62
C THR A 97 17.28 13.05 -7.04
N SER A 98 18.18 12.33 -7.71
CA SER A 98 17.95 11.78 -9.05
C SER A 98 17.19 10.45 -9.03
N VAL A 99 17.04 9.82 -7.85
CA VAL A 99 16.27 8.59 -7.66
C VAL A 99 14.89 8.86 -7.06
N LEU A 100 13.96 7.94 -7.28
CA LEU A 100 12.65 7.97 -6.64
C LEU A 100 12.82 7.69 -5.15
N ARG A 101 12.44 8.65 -4.30
CA ARG A 101 12.51 8.53 -2.84
C ARG A 101 11.15 8.26 -2.21
N GLY A 102 11.15 7.61 -1.05
CA GLY A 102 9.96 7.26 -0.30
C GLY A 102 9.27 6.02 -0.84
N THR A 103 7.94 6.00 -0.75
CA THR A 103 7.12 4.87 -1.20
C THR A 103 6.19 5.29 -2.31
N ALA A 104 5.92 4.39 -3.25
CA ALA A 104 4.96 4.60 -4.33
C ALA A 104 4.29 3.28 -4.68
N GLY A 105 3.09 3.31 -5.23
CA GLY A 105 2.44 2.08 -5.64
C GLY A 105 0.98 2.24 -6.03
N PHE A 106 0.38 1.12 -6.38
CA PHE A 106 -1.03 1.00 -6.71
C PHE A 106 -1.47 -0.44 -6.53
N GLY A 107 -2.76 -0.65 -6.28
CA GLY A 107 -3.30 -1.98 -6.04
C GLY A 107 -4.59 -1.97 -5.24
N PHE A 108 -5.00 -3.17 -4.84
CA PHE A 108 -6.08 -3.38 -3.90
C PHE A 108 -5.49 -3.54 -2.50
N TRP A 109 -6.08 -2.85 -1.54
CA TRP A 109 -5.59 -2.78 -0.17
C TRP A 109 -6.78 -2.66 0.78
N ASN A 110 -6.77 -3.40 1.90
CA ASN A 110 -7.87 -3.40 2.86
C ASN A 110 -7.78 -2.33 3.96
N TYR A 111 -6.83 -1.40 3.84
CA TYR A 111 -6.56 -0.36 4.83
C TYR A 111 -6.40 -0.93 6.26
N PRO A 112 -5.35 -1.76 6.49
CA PRO A 112 -5.10 -2.43 7.74
C PRO A 112 -4.39 -1.53 8.76
N PHE A 113 -3.85 -0.38 8.35
CA PHE A 113 -3.18 0.58 9.24
C PHE A 113 -3.84 1.96 9.15
N SER A 114 -3.93 2.66 10.28
CA SER A 114 -4.29 4.09 10.29
C SER A 114 -3.11 4.95 9.83
N VAL A 115 -3.35 6.23 9.49
CA VAL A 115 -2.28 7.21 9.22
C VAL A 115 -1.32 7.37 10.42
N ARG A 116 -1.78 7.07 11.64
CA ARG A 116 -0.96 7.09 12.86
C ARG A 116 -0.18 5.79 13.10
N GLY A 117 -0.38 4.77 12.26
CA GLY A 117 0.26 3.46 12.38
C GLY A 117 -0.51 2.45 13.24
N ASP A 118 -1.75 2.75 13.63
CA ASP A 118 -2.57 1.80 14.40
C ASP A 118 -2.94 0.60 13.54
N ILE A 119 -2.82 -0.62 14.05
CA ILE A 119 -3.28 -1.83 13.36
C ILE A 119 -4.80 -1.95 13.52
N LEU A 120 -5.52 -1.85 12.41
CA LEU A 120 -6.97 -1.93 12.34
C LEU A 120 -7.46 -3.34 11.98
N MET A 121 -6.69 -4.08 11.19
CA MET A 121 -6.88 -5.50 10.88
C MET A 121 -5.61 -6.10 10.26
N LEU A 122 -5.59 -7.41 10.01
CA LEU A 122 -4.48 -8.02 9.29
C LEU A 122 -4.48 -7.59 7.81
N PRO A 123 -3.30 -7.39 7.19
CA PRO A 123 -3.18 -6.87 5.83
C PRO A 123 -3.66 -7.84 4.76
N GLU A 124 -4.51 -7.34 3.86
CA GLU A 124 -4.95 -8.04 2.65
C GLU A 124 -4.69 -7.12 1.47
N ALA A 125 -3.87 -7.58 0.52
CA ALA A 125 -3.38 -6.74 -0.56
C ALA A 125 -3.10 -7.51 -1.84
N VAL A 126 -3.35 -6.86 -2.98
CA VAL A 126 -2.74 -7.17 -4.27
C VAL A 126 -2.11 -5.88 -4.75
N TRP A 127 -0.79 -5.77 -4.63
CA TRP A 127 -0.12 -4.48 -4.77
C TRP A 127 1.13 -4.54 -5.66
N PHE A 128 1.36 -3.42 -6.35
CA PHE A 128 2.63 -3.06 -6.95
C PHE A 128 3.20 -1.93 -6.09
N PHE A 129 4.27 -2.20 -5.37
CA PHE A 129 4.80 -1.31 -4.34
C PHE A 129 6.29 -1.08 -4.53
N TYR A 130 6.68 0.18 -4.40
CA TYR A 130 8.06 0.66 -4.40
C TYR A 130 8.38 1.21 -3.02
N ALA A 131 9.60 0.94 -2.55
CA ALA A 131 10.20 1.70 -1.46
C ALA A 131 11.67 1.97 -1.77
N SER A 132 12.13 3.20 -1.61
CA SER A 132 13.56 3.50 -1.64
C SER A 132 14.25 3.01 -0.36
N PRO A 133 15.58 2.83 -0.37
CA PRO A 133 16.36 2.80 0.87
C PRO A 133 16.04 4.01 1.78
N PRO A 134 16.19 3.88 3.10
CA PRO A 134 16.67 2.70 3.83
C PRO A 134 15.57 1.65 4.11
N SER A 135 14.41 1.70 3.44
CA SER A 135 13.34 0.73 3.65
C SER A 135 13.82 -0.71 3.45
N ASN A 136 13.46 -1.60 4.38
CA ASN A 136 13.89 -2.99 4.38
C ASN A 136 12.71 -3.97 4.47
N MET A 137 11.84 -3.95 3.45
CA MET A 137 10.75 -4.92 3.31
C MET A 137 11.24 -6.19 2.59
N ALA A 138 12.17 -6.91 3.22
CA ALA A 138 12.80 -8.11 2.66
C ALA A 138 11.87 -9.33 2.71
N LEU A 139 10.86 -9.34 1.83
CA LEU A 139 9.81 -10.37 1.77
C LEU A 139 10.18 -11.57 0.89
N VAL A 140 11.25 -11.48 0.10
CA VAL A 140 11.74 -12.56 -0.75
C VAL A 140 13.23 -12.80 -0.45
N PRO A 141 13.63 -14.02 -0.08
CA PRO A 141 15.04 -14.34 0.17
C PRO A 141 15.93 -13.96 -1.01
N GLY A 142 17.07 -13.31 -0.73
CA GLY A 142 18.03 -12.88 -1.74
C GLY A 142 17.64 -11.63 -2.53
N VAL A 143 16.46 -11.04 -2.28
CA VAL A 143 16.04 -9.77 -2.88
C VAL A 143 16.20 -8.64 -1.86
N PRO A 144 16.77 -7.48 -2.22
CA PRO A 144 16.83 -6.34 -1.33
C PRO A 144 15.45 -5.95 -0.79
N GLY A 145 15.40 -5.47 0.46
CA GLY A 145 14.13 -5.04 1.07
C GLY A 145 13.51 -3.78 0.46
N TRP A 146 14.28 -3.03 -0.34
CA TRP A 146 13.85 -1.87 -1.11
C TRP A 146 13.61 -2.25 -2.59
N GLY A 147 13.21 -1.26 -3.40
CA GLY A 147 12.90 -1.41 -4.82
C GLY A 147 11.45 -1.79 -5.10
N TRP A 148 11.15 -2.03 -6.39
CA TRP A 148 9.83 -2.44 -6.84
C TRP A 148 9.52 -3.89 -6.48
N LYS A 149 8.29 -4.14 -6.04
CA LYS A 149 7.76 -5.45 -5.70
C LYS A 149 6.32 -5.57 -6.20
N ALA A 150 5.96 -6.74 -6.71
CA ALA A 150 4.58 -7.12 -6.98
C ALA A 150 4.24 -8.28 -6.04
N GLN A 151 3.24 -8.13 -5.18
CA GLN A 151 2.91 -9.19 -4.21
C GLN A 151 1.41 -9.29 -3.93
N VAL A 152 1.05 -10.47 -3.42
CA VAL A 152 -0.26 -10.75 -2.86
C VAL A 152 -0.05 -11.07 -1.38
N VAL A 153 -0.69 -10.29 -0.51
CA VAL A 153 -0.72 -10.53 0.93
C VAL A 153 -2.11 -11.03 1.28
N HIS A 154 -2.18 -12.23 1.84
CA HIS A 154 -3.44 -12.83 2.30
C HIS A 154 -3.24 -13.43 3.69
N SER A 155 -3.22 -12.55 4.67
CA SER A 155 -2.88 -12.83 6.08
C SER A 155 -4.03 -13.43 6.88
N MET A 156 -5.28 -13.28 6.42
CA MET A 156 -6.47 -13.83 7.07
C MET A 156 -6.70 -15.32 6.76
N ARG A 157 -5.82 -15.97 5.98
CA ARG A 157 -5.89 -17.41 5.77
C ARG A 157 -5.67 -18.17 7.07
N VAL A 158 -6.43 -19.24 7.29
CA VAL A 158 -6.32 -20.08 8.48
C VAL A 158 -4.88 -20.53 8.73
N GLY A 159 -4.13 -20.93 7.69
CA GLY A 159 -2.73 -21.31 7.83
C GLY A 159 -1.82 -20.16 8.26
N ALA A 160 -2.06 -18.94 7.76
CA ALA A 160 -1.30 -17.75 8.15
C ALA A 160 -1.59 -17.37 9.61
N VAL A 161 -2.86 -17.38 10.01
CA VAL A 161 -3.25 -17.13 11.41
C VAL A 161 -2.73 -18.24 12.34
N ALA A 162 -2.77 -19.50 11.92
CA ALA A 162 -2.22 -20.59 12.71
C ALA A 162 -0.69 -20.48 12.89
N SER A 163 0.01 -19.90 11.90
CA SER A 163 1.48 -19.76 11.94
C SER A 163 1.98 -18.85 13.06
N VAL A 164 1.14 -17.96 13.62
CA VAL A 164 1.54 -17.10 14.74
C VAL A 164 1.42 -17.78 16.11
N ILE A 165 0.76 -18.95 16.19
CA ILE A 165 0.54 -19.66 17.46
C ILE A 165 1.86 -20.01 18.15
N PRO A 166 2.87 -20.60 17.49
CA PRO A 166 4.14 -20.95 18.14
C PRO A 166 4.84 -19.72 18.71
N THR A 167 4.89 -18.63 17.96
CA THR A 167 5.50 -17.36 18.41
C THR A 167 4.72 -16.76 19.59
N ALA A 168 3.39 -16.79 19.55
CA ALA A 168 2.56 -16.31 20.65
C ALA A 168 2.77 -17.13 21.93
N LEU A 169 2.85 -18.46 21.82
CA LEU A 169 3.13 -19.36 22.95
C LEU A 169 4.52 -19.11 23.52
N ALA A 170 5.56 -19.01 22.67
CA ALA A 170 6.92 -18.74 23.12
C ALA A 170 7.04 -17.37 23.81
N THR A 171 6.40 -16.34 23.24
CA THR A 171 6.39 -14.98 23.82
C THR A 171 5.64 -14.96 25.15
N GLY A 172 4.49 -15.65 25.22
CA GLY A 172 3.70 -15.77 26.45
C GLY A 172 4.46 -16.51 27.54
N TRP A 173 5.13 -17.62 27.20
CA TRP A 173 5.99 -18.36 28.11
C TRP A 173 7.13 -17.49 28.64
N GLY A 174 7.88 -16.83 27.76
CA GLY A 174 8.99 -15.95 28.16
C GLY A 174 8.54 -14.78 29.05
N ARG A 175 7.33 -14.25 28.84
CA ARG A 175 6.75 -13.25 29.75
C ARG A 175 6.38 -13.80 31.12
N LEU A 176 5.84 -15.02 31.17
CA LEU A 176 5.43 -15.68 32.42
C LEU A 176 6.63 -16.14 33.25
N THR A 177 7.70 -16.60 32.59
CA THR A 177 8.89 -17.14 33.26
C THR A 177 9.98 -16.09 33.47
N GLY A 178 9.86 -14.91 32.86
CA GLY A 178 10.93 -13.90 32.83
C GLY A 178 12.09 -14.26 31.91
N GLU A 179 11.95 -15.34 31.14
CA GLU A 179 13.00 -15.91 30.30
C GLU A 179 12.89 -15.32 28.88
N THR A 180 13.70 -14.30 28.60
CA THR A 180 13.65 -13.50 27.36
C THR A 180 14.77 -13.83 26.37
N ARG A 181 15.43 -14.99 26.52
CA ARG A 181 16.51 -15.40 25.62
C ARG A 181 15.94 -15.86 24.26
N PRO A 182 16.59 -15.53 23.14
CA PRO A 182 16.14 -15.86 21.79
C PRO A 182 16.17 -17.36 21.49
#